data_AF-A0A8H6YXA0-F1
#
_entry.id   AF-A0A8H6YXA0-F1
#
_cell.length_a   1.000
_cell.length_b   1.000
_cell.length_c   1.000
_cell.angle_alpha   90.00
_cell.angle_beta   90.00
_cell.angle_gamma   90.00
#
_symmetry.space_group_name_H-M   'P 1'
#
loop_
_entity.id
_entity.type
_entity.pdbx_description
1 polymer ?
#
loop_
_entity_poly.entity_id
_entity_poly.type
_entity_poly.pdbx_seq_one_letter_code
_entity_poly.pdbx_strand_id
1 'polypeptide(L)'
;METPPGPEDLSRAGGDSRRALGYPIDIWTVGCLIWDMFEGRQLFYGTDPEHGAYRLRARLAEIIAVLGPPPPDSSRAQNTGKFLTKDGTYAAGIPLPDPTPLDTLETSLGDEDGKKLFMVFVRKMLRWMPEER
;
A
#
# COMPACT_ATOMS: atom_id res chain seq x y z
N MET A 1 -12.70 -57.08 -8.58
CA MET A 1 -11.57 -56.76 -7.69
C MET A 1 -11.05 -55.40 -8.13
N GLU A 2 -11.69 -54.31 -7.68
CA GLU A 2 -11.12 -52.96 -7.68
C GLU A 2 -11.81 -52.18 -6.55
N THR A 3 -11.02 -51.80 -5.54
CA THR A 3 -11.41 -51.00 -4.39
C THR A 3 -11.43 -49.52 -4.76
N PRO A 4 -12.40 -48.71 -4.27
CA PRO A 4 -12.41 -47.27 -4.52
C PRO A 4 -11.25 -46.59 -3.74
N PRO A 5 -10.66 -45.51 -4.29
CA PRO A 5 -9.56 -44.81 -3.63
C PRO A 5 -10.07 -44.09 -2.38
N GLY A 6 -9.30 -44.21 -1.29
CA GLY A 6 -9.59 -43.60 0.01
C GLY A 6 -9.45 -42.07 0.02
N PRO A 7 -9.97 -41.40 1.06
CA PRO A 7 -10.16 -39.95 1.10
C PRO A 7 -8.89 -39.13 1.45
N GLU A 8 -7.71 -39.57 1.03
CA GLU A 8 -6.43 -38.96 1.46
C GLU A 8 -5.78 -38.01 0.45
N ASP A 9 -6.34 -37.80 -0.74
CA ASP A 9 -5.64 -37.07 -1.82
C ASP A 9 -6.10 -35.62 -2.07
N LEU A 10 -6.81 -35.00 -1.12
CA LEU A 10 -7.23 -33.59 -1.22
C LEU A 10 -6.41 -32.62 -0.33
N SER A 11 -5.37 -33.08 0.37
CA SER A 11 -4.57 -32.24 1.27
C SER A 11 -3.37 -31.54 0.62
N ARG A 12 -3.18 -31.59 -0.70
CA ARG A 12 -1.93 -31.14 -1.34
C ARG A 12 -2.04 -29.98 -2.33
N ALA A 13 -3.03 -29.10 -2.14
CA ALA A 13 -3.14 -27.83 -2.87
C ALA A 13 -3.35 -26.61 -1.94
N GLY A 14 -2.80 -26.66 -0.72
CA GLY A 14 -2.83 -25.56 0.26
C GLY A 14 -1.48 -24.85 0.42
N GLY A 15 -0.65 -24.84 -0.61
CA GLY A 15 0.69 -24.26 -0.59
C GLY A 15 0.67 -22.73 -0.60
N ASP A 16 0.77 -22.15 0.58
CA ASP A 16 1.53 -20.92 0.84
C ASP A 16 1.04 -19.57 0.27
N SER A 17 -0.27 -19.32 0.28
CA SER A 17 -0.80 -17.97 0.00
C SER A 17 -0.57 -16.95 1.15
N ARG A 18 0.06 -17.37 2.26
CA ARG A 18 0.38 -16.47 3.39
C ARG A 18 1.78 -15.87 3.31
N ARG A 19 2.76 -16.51 2.65
CA ARG A 19 4.13 -15.98 2.51
C ARG A 19 4.35 -15.11 1.27
N ALA A 20 3.59 -15.35 0.20
CA ALA A 20 3.76 -14.63 -1.07
C ALA A 20 3.43 -13.12 -1.01
N LEU A 21 2.66 -12.68 -0.01
CA LEU A 21 2.34 -11.26 0.21
C LEU A 21 3.31 -10.56 1.17
N GLY A 22 4.12 -11.30 1.94
CA GLY A 22 4.94 -10.72 3.01
C GLY A 22 6.07 -9.84 2.49
N TYR A 23 6.92 -10.41 1.62
CA TYR A 23 8.12 -9.72 1.14
C TYR A 23 7.84 -8.37 0.46
N PRO A 24 6.85 -8.24 -0.45
CA PRO A 24 6.55 -6.94 -1.04
C PRO A 24 5.96 -5.94 -0.04
N ILE A 25 5.16 -6.41 0.94
CA ILE A 25 4.62 -5.56 2.00
C ILE A 25 5.74 -5.04 2.91
N ASP A 26 6.76 -5.87 3.16
CA ASP A 26 7.93 -5.47 3.93
C ASP A 26 8.72 -4.37 3.20
N ILE A 27 8.91 -4.47 1.87
CA ILE A 27 9.56 -3.41 1.07
C ILE A 27 8.78 -2.10 1.16
N TRP A 28 7.45 -2.14 1.05
CA TRP A 28 6.61 -0.95 1.20
C TRP A 28 6.79 -0.32 2.59
N THR A 29 6.79 -1.15 3.62
CA THR A 29 6.95 -0.72 5.01
C THR A 29 8.33 -0.09 5.23
N VAL A 30 9.39 -0.70 4.70
CA VAL A 30 10.75 -0.15 4.72
C VAL A 30 10.82 1.17 3.96
N GLY A 31 10.16 1.30 2.81
CA GLY A 31 10.09 2.56 2.06
C GLY A 31 9.47 3.69 2.87
N CYS A 32 8.39 3.40 3.62
CA CYS A 32 7.80 4.37 4.55
C CYS A 32 8.77 4.73 5.68
N LEU A 33 9.45 3.75 6.28
CA LEU A 33 10.43 4.01 7.36
C LEU A 33 11.60 4.87 6.87
N ILE A 34 12.12 4.58 5.68
CA ILE A 34 13.20 5.35 5.06
C ILE A 34 12.75 6.79 4.84
N TRP A 35 11.54 6.99 4.31
CA TRP A 35 10.96 8.33 4.20
C TRP A 35 10.90 9.06 5.55
N ASP A 36 10.30 8.42 6.55
CA ASP A 36 10.09 9.00 7.87
C ASP A 36 11.41 9.42 8.54
N MET A 37 12.48 8.66 8.32
CA MET A 37 13.82 8.97 8.85
C MET A 37 14.48 10.17 8.18
N PHE A 38 14.32 10.33 6.86
CA PHE A 38 14.92 11.45 6.13
C PHE A 38 14.15 12.75 6.36
N GLU A 39 12.82 12.69 6.28
CA GLU A 39 11.97 13.88 6.38
C GLU A 39 11.69 14.29 7.84
N GLY A 40 11.95 13.40 8.80
CA GLY A 40 11.70 13.65 10.23
C GLY A 40 10.21 13.70 10.59
N ARG A 41 9.32 13.26 9.69
CA ARG A 41 7.86 13.25 9.86
C ARG A 41 7.28 12.03 9.14
N GLN A 42 6.12 11.57 9.61
CA GLN A 42 5.49 10.40 9.01
C GLN A 42 4.96 10.71 7.61
N LEU A 43 5.15 9.77 6.67
CA LEU A 43 4.57 9.86 5.33
C LEU A 43 3.05 9.71 5.36
N PHE A 44 2.55 8.80 6.20
CA PHE A 44 1.13 8.49 6.37
C PHE A 44 0.77 8.43 7.85
N TYR A 45 -0.02 9.38 8.34
CA TYR A 45 -0.50 9.43 9.72
C TYR A 45 -1.75 8.58 9.91
N GLY A 46 -2.59 8.48 8.89
CA GLY A 46 -3.88 7.80 8.91
C GLY A 46 -4.84 8.36 9.94
N THR A 47 -4.70 9.64 10.28
CA THR A 47 -5.54 10.29 11.29
C THR A 47 -6.85 10.71 10.64
N ASP A 48 -7.93 10.20 11.19
CA ASP A 48 -9.27 10.49 10.72
C ASP A 48 -9.70 11.91 11.10
N PRO A 49 -10.07 12.78 10.13
CA PRO A 49 -10.44 14.16 10.45
C PRO A 49 -11.76 14.27 11.23
N GLU A 50 -12.63 13.27 11.17
CA GLU A 50 -13.91 13.28 11.90
C GLU A 50 -13.76 12.77 13.34
N HIS A 51 -12.87 11.79 13.56
CA HIS A 51 -12.74 11.10 14.85
C HIS A 51 -11.44 11.40 15.60
N GLY A 52 -10.48 12.06 14.96
CA GLY A 52 -9.16 12.36 15.53
C GLY A 52 -8.33 11.12 15.88
N ALA A 53 -8.63 9.98 15.27
CA ALA A 53 -8.02 8.68 15.61
C ALA A 53 -7.55 7.95 14.36
N TYR A 54 -6.61 7.01 14.53
CA TYR A 54 -6.14 6.19 13.43
C TYR A 54 -7.28 5.35 12.82
N ARG A 55 -7.50 5.50 11.50
CA ARG A 55 -8.47 4.70 10.75
C ARG A 55 -7.89 4.28 9.41
N LEU A 56 -8.14 3.03 9.03
CA LEU A 56 -7.69 2.48 7.74
C LEU A 56 -8.22 3.31 6.55
N ARG A 57 -9.44 3.86 6.65
CA ARG A 57 -9.98 4.75 5.62
C ARG A 57 -9.13 6.01 5.45
N ALA A 58 -8.74 6.68 6.52
CA ALA A 58 -7.94 7.89 6.48
C ALA A 58 -6.52 7.60 5.96
N ARG A 59 -5.91 6.50 6.43
CA ARG A 59 -4.62 6.04 5.89
C ARG A 59 -4.69 5.77 4.39
N LEU A 60 -5.76 5.12 3.92
CA LEU A 60 -5.97 4.85 2.50
C LEU A 60 -6.15 6.16 1.70
N ALA A 61 -6.88 7.14 2.25
CA ALA A 61 -7.06 8.43 1.61
C ALA A 61 -5.72 9.17 1.42
N GLU A 62 -4.86 9.16 2.43
CA GLU A 62 -3.51 9.75 2.33
C GLU A 62 -2.64 9.01 1.32
N ILE A 63 -2.69 7.68 1.28
CA ILE A 63 -1.97 6.87 0.28
C ILE A 63 -2.45 7.24 -1.14
N ILE A 64 -3.75 7.42 -1.35
CA ILE A 64 -4.31 7.86 -2.64
C ILE A 64 -3.88 9.29 -2.99
N ALA A 65 -3.84 10.19 -2.01
CA ALA A 65 -3.40 11.57 -2.24
C ALA A 65 -1.92 11.65 -2.67
N VAL A 66 -1.06 10.75 -2.15
CA VAL A 66 0.38 10.73 -2.44
C VAL A 66 0.72 9.95 -3.72
N LEU A 67 0.07 8.82 -3.95
CA LEU A 67 0.40 7.89 -5.05
C LEU A 67 -0.55 7.98 -6.23
N GLY A 68 -1.67 8.68 -6.08
CA GLY A 68 -2.78 8.64 -7.02
C GLY A 68 -3.72 7.44 -6.81
N PRO A 69 -4.77 7.33 -7.64
CA PRO A 69 -5.79 6.30 -7.50
C PRO A 69 -5.20 4.89 -7.70
N PRO A 70 -5.68 3.91 -6.92
CA PRO A 70 -5.18 2.54 -7.01
C PRO A 70 -5.64 1.89 -8.33
N PRO A 71 -4.82 1.05 -8.98
CA PRO A 71 -5.21 0.32 -10.18
C PRO A 71 -6.33 -0.69 -9.87
N PRO A 72 -7.19 -1.03 -10.85
CA PRO A 72 -8.38 -1.87 -10.65
C PRO A 72 -8.07 -3.23 -10.00
N ASP A 73 -6.94 -3.82 -10.34
CA ASP A 73 -6.52 -5.14 -9.82
C ASP A 73 -6.13 -5.11 -8.33
N SER A 74 -5.70 -3.95 -7.82
CA SER A 74 -5.32 -3.77 -6.41
C SER A 74 -6.51 -3.60 -5.45
N SER A 75 -7.70 -3.33 -5.98
CA SER A 75 -8.96 -3.22 -5.21
C SER A 75 -9.37 -4.53 -4.53
N ARG A 76 -8.78 -5.66 -4.96
CA ARG A 76 -9.03 -7.01 -4.43
C ARG A 76 -8.33 -7.31 -3.11
N ALA A 77 -7.45 -6.46 -2.61
CA ALA A 77 -6.85 -6.67 -1.30
C ALA A 77 -7.93 -6.65 -0.21
N GLN A 78 -7.85 -7.60 0.73
CA GLN A 78 -8.97 -8.07 1.59
C GLN A 78 -9.64 -7.02 2.50
N ASN A 79 -9.23 -5.75 2.46
CA ASN A 79 -9.84 -4.66 3.23
C ASN A 79 -10.02 -3.32 2.46
N THR A 80 -9.44 -3.15 1.26
CA THR A 80 -9.61 -1.95 0.43
C THR A 80 -10.94 -1.95 -0.32
N GLY A 81 -11.47 -3.14 -0.67
CA GLY A 81 -12.77 -3.26 -1.37
C GLY A 81 -13.99 -2.73 -0.59
N LYS A 82 -13.85 -2.45 0.71
CA LYS A 82 -14.90 -1.78 1.52
C LYS A 82 -14.89 -0.25 1.39
N PHE A 83 -13.76 0.31 0.96
CA PHE A 83 -13.51 1.75 0.88
C PHE A 83 -13.30 2.24 -0.55
N LEU A 84 -13.31 1.32 -1.51
CA LEU A 84 -13.10 1.61 -2.92
C LEU A 84 -14.29 1.05 -3.71
N THR A 85 -14.87 1.90 -4.57
CA THR A 85 -15.84 1.44 -5.57
C THR A 85 -15.17 0.56 -6.62
N LYS A 86 -15.96 -0.22 -7.36
CA LYS A 86 -15.46 -1.08 -8.45
C LYS A 86 -14.69 -0.31 -9.53
N ASP A 87 -14.95 1.00 -9.64
CA ASP A 87 -14.32 1.88 -10.62
C ASP A 87 -13.02 2.52 -10.12
N GLY A 88 -12.56 2.16 -8.91
CA GLY A 88 -11.34 2.69 -8.32
C GLY A 88 -11.53 3.97 -7.50
N THR A 89 -12.74 4.52 -7.45
CA THR A 89 -13.06 5.75 -6.71
C THR A 89 -13.15 5.46 -5.22
N TYR A 90 -12.46 6.26 -4.42
CA TYR A 90 -12.52 6.21 -2.97
C TYR A 90 -13.93 6.57 -2.46
N ALA A 91 -14.53 5.66 -1.71
CA ALA A 91 -15.88 5.79 -1.16
C ALA A 91 -15.92 5.31 0.30
N ALA A 92 -15.13 5.97 1.15
CA ALA A 92 -15.07 5.66 2.58
C ALA A 92 -15.81 6.68 3.48
N GLY A 93 -16.58 7.58 2.87
CA GLY A 93 -17.37 8.59 3.58
C GLY A 93 -16.55 9.76 4.15
N ILE A 94 -15.29 9.95 3.75
CA ILE A 94 -14.51 11.17 4.01
C ILE A 94 -14.05 11.79 2.69
N PRO A 95 -13.86 13.12 2.62
CA PRO A 95 -13.23 13.74 1.47
C PRO A 95 -11.81 13.22 1.31
N LEU A 96 -11.39 13.01 0.06
CA LEU A 96 -9.99 12.79 -0.25
C LEU A 96 -9.22 14.09 0.04
N PRO A 97 -8.05 14.01 0.71
CA PRO A 97 -7.13 15.14 0.77
C PRO A 97 -6.73 15.59 -0.64
N ASP A 98 -6.34 16.85 -0.78
CA ASP A 98 -5.81 17.36 -2.03
C ASP A 98 -4.60 16.52 -2.48
N PRO A 99 -4.46 16.22 -3.79
CA PRO A 99 -3.34 15.46 -4.31
C PRO A 99 -2.02 16.10 -3.88
N THR A 100 -1.24 15.36 -3.09
CA THR A 100 0.01 15.85 -2.51
C THR A 100 1.13 14.91 -2.95
N PRO A 101 1.70 15.13 -4.15
CA PRO A 101 2.68 14.21 -4.72
C PRO A 101 3.94 14.16 -3.87
N LEU A 102 4.56 12.98 -3.81
CA LEU A 102 5.73 12.72 -2.97
C LEU A 102 6.86 13.76 -3.13
N ASP A 103 7.07 14.29 -4.34
CA ASP A 103 8.07 15.35 -4.60
C ASP A 103 7.87 16.62 -3.79
N THR A 104 6.61 16.99 -3.56
CA THR A 104 6.24 18.20 -2.81
C THR A 104 6.40 18.01 -1.30
N LEU A 105 6.43 16.75 -0.86
CA LEU A 105 6.66 16.39 0.53
C LEU A 105 8.15 16.29 0.86
N GLU A 106 9.05 16.21 -0.12
CA GLU A 106 10.48 16.12 0.16
C GLU A 106 11.05 17.51 0.46
N THR A 107 11.48 17.72 1.71
CA THR A 107 12.07 18.99 2.18
C THR A 107 13.44 18.84 2.84
N SER A 108 13.91 17.62 3.08
CA SER A 108 15.13 17.36 3.85
C SER A 108 16.44 17.40 3.04
N LEU A 109 16.41 17.00 1.76
CA LEU A 109 17.60 16.88 0.92
C LEU A 109 17.86 18.21 0.20
N GLY A 110 18.92 18.89 0.62
CA GLY A 110 19.36 20.16 0.04
C GLY A 110 20.09 20.02 -1.29
N ASP A 111 20.57 18.83 -1.65
CA ASP A 111 21.26 18.57 -2.91
C ASP A 111 20.31 17.98 -3.97
N GLU A 112 20.29 18.59 -5.17
CA GLU A 112 19.36 18.17 -6.23
C GLU A 112 19.59 16.73 -6.70
N ASP A 113 20.83 16.25 -6.69
CA ASP A 113 21.18 14.92 -7.20
C ASP A 113 20.85 13.82 -6.18
N GLY A 114 21.12 14.03 -4.90
CA GLY A 114 20.69 13.19 -3.79
C GLY A 114 19.17 13.13 -3.69
N LYS A 115 18.48 14.28 -3.83
CA LYS A 115 17.01 14.32 -3.93
C LYS A 115 16.50 13.46 -5.09
N LYS A 116 17.05 13.61 -6.30
CA LYS A 116 16.64 12.79 -7.46
C LYS A 116 16.82 11.30 -7.19
N LEU A 117 17.98 10.89 -6.67
CA LEU A 117 18.28 9.48 -6.37
C LEU A 117 17.36 8.91 -5.29
N PHE A 118 17.15 9.65 -4.21
CA PHE A 118 16.25 9.28 -3.12
C PHE A 118 14.80 9.12 -3.64
N MET A 119 14.33 10.09 -4.43
CA MET A 119 12.99 10.04 -5.01
C MET A 119 12.81 8.88 -5.99
N VAL A 120 13.83 8.54 -6.78
CA VAL A 120 13.82 7.33 -7.64
C VAL A 120 13.71 6.07 -6.78
N PHE A 121 14.46 6.02 -5.69
CA PHE A 121 14.48 4.87 -4.79
C PHE A 121 13.14 4.67 -4.06
N VAL A 122 12.63 5.72 -3.41
CA VAL A 122 11.36 5.66 -2.66
C VAL A 122 10.18 5.36 -3.60
N ARG A 123 10.15 5.92 -4.81
CA ARG A 123 9.09 5.61 -5.79
C ARG A 123 9.09 4.17 -6.31
N LYS A 124 10.22 3.48 -6.25
CA LYS A 124 10.26 2.05 -6.59
C LYS A 124 9.67 1.21 -5.46
N MET A 125 9.97 1.56 -4.22
CA MET A 125 9.43 0.85 -3.04
C MET A 125 7.93 1.12 -2.83
N LEU A 126 7.51 2.37 -3.06
CA LEU A 126 6.14 2.82 -2.85
C LEU A 126 5.27 2.66 -4.12
N ARG A 127 5.15 1.42 -4.62
CA ARG A 127 4.21 1.04 -5.72
C ARG A 127 2.95 0.30 -5.25
N TRP A 128 1.78 0.65 -5.80
CA TRP A 128 0.51 0.00 -5.43
C TRP A 128 0.57 -1.52 -5.58
N MET A 129 1.10 -2.00 -6.71
CA MET A 129 1.23 -3.41 -7.00
C MET A 129 2.54 -3.97 -6.40
N PRO A 130 2.46 -5.05 -5.59
CA PRO A 130 3.62 -5.81 -5.14
C PRO A 130 4.59 -6.20 -6.25
N GLU A 131 4.07 -6.52 -7.44
CA GLU A 131 4.81 -7.03 -8.60
C GLU A 131 5.57 -5.95 -9.36
N GLU A 132 5.26 -4.68 -9.12
CA GLU A 132 5.93 -3.52 -9.73
C GLU A 132 7.04 -2.93 -8.84
N ARG A 133 7.28 -3.53 -7.67
CA ARG A 133 8.28 -3.11 -6.67
C ARG A 133 9.66 -3.69 -6.96
#